data_AF-A0A6J8EB15-F1
#
_entry.id   AF-A0A6J8EB15-F1
#
_cell.length_a   1.000
_cell.length_b   1.000
_cell.length_c   1.000
_cell.angle_alpha   90.00
_cell.angle_beta   90.00
_cell.angle_gamma   90.00
#
_symmetry.space_group_name_H-M   'P 1'
#
loop_
_entity.id
_entity.type
_entity.pdbx_description
1 polymer ?
#
loop_
_entity_poly.entity_id
_entity_poly.type
_entity_poly.pdbx_seq_one_letter_code
_entity_poly.pdbx_strand_id
1 'polypeptide(L)'
;MFDGDDKNYKTDPRLTRSLSIGEFIQALSIYKSVMCSAFPHRRSELESYEREIVDMATRYPGKGFYEYHKRFSLDAAAHTRFNNIAVDWSSRNNTLFCNIFANTRPNTCNLCGSTFHTSDFCNQNSQKNRVRNDESVDTYGRNRSFHLGREI
;
A
#
# COMPACT_ATOMS: atom_id res chain seq x y z
N MET A 1 26.12 41.93 21.77
CA MET A 1 26.68 40.66 22.29
C MET A 1 25.49 39.89 22.84
N PHE A 2 24.93 38.99 22.03
CA PHE A 2 23.85 38.09 22.45
C PHE A 2 24.43 36.69 22.30
N ASP A 3 24.65 36.06 23.45
CA ASP A 3 25.22 34.73 23.57
C ASP A 3 24.36 33.70 22.84
N GLY A 4 25.04 32.93 22.00
CA GLY A 4 24.46 31.79 21.30
C GLY A 4 24.16 30.69 22.31
N ASP A 5 22.87 30.39 22.46
CA ASP A 5 22.41 29.17 23.12
C ASP A 5 21.92 28.23 22.02
N ASP A 6 22.88 27.73 21.23
CA ASP A 6 22.68 26.73 20.18
C ASP A 6 22.40 25.39 20.87
N LYS A 7 21.18 25.25 21.39
CA LYS A 7 20.67 23.99 21.93
C LYS A 7 20.70 22.99 20.80
N ASN A 8 21.70 22.11 20.82
CA ASN A 8 21.76 20.91 20.02
C ASN A 8 20.54 20.04 20.38
N TYR A 9 19.41 20.33 19.73
CA TYR A 9 18.20 19.53 19.76
C TYR A 9 18.57 18.19 19.15
N LYS A 10 19.04 17.25 19.99
CA LYS A 10 19.16 15.86 19.59
C LYS A 10 17.77 15.43 19.15
N THR A 11 17.59 15.30 17.83
CA THR A 11 16.34 14.88 17.22
C THR A 11 15.95 13.55 17.85
N ASP A 12 14.78 13.49 18.49
CA ASP A 12 14.33 12.28 19.14
C ASP A 12 14.30 11.15 18.08
N PRO A 13 15.05 10.06 18.25
CA PRO A 13 15.14 9.00 17.25
C PRO A 13 13.78 8.35 16.97
N ARG A 14 12.81 8.46 17.89
CA ARG A 14 11.42 8.04 17.68
C ARG A 14 10.71 8.88 16.62
N LEU A 15 11.04 10.17 16.51
CA LEU A 15 10.48 11.10 15.52
C LEU A 15 11.10 10.93 14.12
N THR A 16 12.27 10.29 14.04
CA THR A 16 12.94 10.02 12.76
C THR A 16 12.63 8.63 12.19
N ARG A 17 11.94 7.78 12.95
CA ARG A 17 11.66 6.39 12.54
C ARG A 17 10.53 6.32 11.53
N SER A 18 10.80 5.71 10.38
CA SER A 18 9.75 5.37 9.40
C SER A 18 9.12 4.02 9.70
N LEU A 19 7.81 4.02 9.98
CA LEU A 19 7.02 2.82 10.25
C LEU A 19 6.90 1.92 9.01
N SER A 20 6.85 0.61 9.24
CA SER A 20 6.34 -0.36 8.27
C SER A 20 4.84 -0.19 8.08
N ILE A 21 4.28 -0.76 7.00
CA ILE A 21 2.85 -0.67 6.74
C ILE A 21 2.02 -1.29 7.87
N GLY A 22 2.43 -2.43 8.44
CA GLY A 22 1.71 -3.07 9.54
C GLY A 22 1.68 -2.21 10.81
N GLU A 23 2.83 -1.65 11.20
CA GLU A 23 2.92 -0.72 12.33
C GLU A 23 2.10 0.55 12.10
N PHE A 24 2.11 1.06 10.87
CA PHE A 24 1.32 2.23 10.49
C PHE A 24 -0.18 1.97 10.61
N ILE A 25 -0.67 0.84 10.08
CA ILE A 25 -2.10 0.48 10.14
C ILE A 25 -2.55 0.28 11.57
N GLN A 26 -1.72 -0.33 12.42
CA GLN A 26 -2.01 -0.45 13.85
C GLN A 26 -2.10 0.93 14.52
N ALA A 27 -1.14 1.82 14.28
CA ALA A 27 -1.15 3.17 14.82
C ALA A 27 -2.36 3.98 14.32
N LEU A 28 -2.67 3.91 13.02
CA LEU A 28 -3.82 4.58 12.43
C LEU A 28 -5.13 4.03 12.98
N SER A 29 -5.22 2.73 13.27
CA SER A 29 -6.40 2.11 13.89
C SER A 29 -6.68 2.66 15.29
N ILE A 30 -5.65 2.82 16.11
CA ILE A 30 -5.77 3.45 17.43
C ILE A 30 -6.21 4.91 17.28
N TYR A 31 -5.56 5.66 16.38
CA TYR A 31 -5.93 7.05 16.07
C TYR A 31 -7.40 7.17 15.65
N LYS A 32 -7.86 6.34 14.70
CA LYS A 32 -9.26 6.31 14.26
C LYS A 32 -10.22 6.05 15.41
N SER A 33 -9.91 5.10 16.29
CA SER A 33 -10.75 4.79 17.45
C SER A 33 -10.96 6.01 18.35
N VAL A 34 -9.87 6.73 18.66
CA VAL A 34 -9.90 7.94 19.50
C VAL A 34 -10.58 9.10 18.78
N MET A 35 -10.26 9.32 17.51
CA MET A 35 -10.85 10.42 16.75
C MET A 35 -12.35 10.23 16.53
N CYS A 36 -12.78 9.01 16.21
CA CYS A 36 -14.19 8.71 15.93
C CYS A 36 -15.05 8.66 17.20
N SER A 37 -14.45 8.52 18.41
CA SER A 37 -15.22 8.67 19.65
C SER A 37 -15.64 10.12 19.89
N ALA A 38 -14.84 11.09 19.44
CA ALA A 38 -15.17 12.51 19.51
C ALA A 38 -15.90 13.03 18.25
N PHE A 39 -15.54 12.52 17.07
CA PHE A 39 -16.04 12.96 15.77
C PHE A 39 -16.50 11.76 14.92
N PRO A 40 -17.67 11.15 15.22
CA PRO A 40 -18.10 9.91 14.56
C PRO A 40 -18.24 10.01 13.04
N HIS A 41 -18.60 11.19 12.54
CA HIS A 41 -18.80 11.47 11.11
C HIS A 41 -17.51 11.37 10.28
N ARG A 42 -16.32 11.44 10.92
CA ARG A 42 -15.03 11.34 10.23
C ARG A 42 -14.59 9.90 9.95
N ARG A 43 -15.37 8.89 10.37
CA ARG A 43 -14.97 7.49 10.24
C ARG A 43 -14.77 7.06 8.79
N SER A 44 -15.74 7.35 7.92
CA SER A 44 -15.70 6.99 6.50
C SER A 44 -14.54 7.66 5.77
N GLU A 45 -14.24 8.90 6.14
CA GLU A 45 -13.11 9.69 5.66
C GLU A 45 -11.78 8.99 5.97
N LEU A 46 -11.58 8.60 7.24
CA LEU A 46 -10.35 7.94 7.69
C LEU A 46 -10.22 6.49 7.18
N GLU A 47 -11.33 5.78 7.00
CA GLU A 47 -11.35 4.45 6.36
C GLU A 47 -10.97 4.53 4.87
N SER A 48 -11.37 5.62 4.20
CA SER A 48 -10.95 5.86 2.81
C SER A 48 -9.46 6.20 2.75
N TYR A 49 -8.98 7.07 3.64
CA TYR A 49 -7.55 7.37 3.76
C TYR A 49 -6.68 6.13 4.02
N GLU A 50 -7.13 5.24 4.91
CA GLU A 50 -6.41 4.00 5.20
C GLU A 50 -6.29 3.12 3.96
N ARG A 51 -7.38 2.93 3.21
CA ARG A 51 -7.36 2.15 1.95
C ARG A 51 -6.38 2.74 0.94
N GLU A 52 -6.33 4.05 0.84
CA GLU A 52 -5.40 4.77 -0.04
C GLU A 52 -3.93 4.57 0.38
N ILE A 53 -3.64 4.57 1.69
CA ILE A 53 -2.29 4.28 2.19
C ILE A 53 -1.89 2.82 1.91
N VAL A 54 -2.80 1.87 2.12
CA VAL A 54 -2.56 0.45 1.79
C VAL A 54 -2.32 0.28 0.29
N ASP A 55 -3.12 0.93 -0.56
CA ASP A 55 -2.95 0.91 -2.01
C ASP A 55 -1.57 1.46 -2.41
N MET A 56 -1.14 2.60 -1.85
CA MET A 56 0.19 3.15 -2.09
C MET A 56 1.32 2.22 -1.64
N ALA A 57 1.19 1.62 -0.46
CA ALA A 57 2.20 0.73 0.10
C ALA A 57 2.32 -0.60 -0.66
N THR A 58 1.22 -1.08 -1.25
CA THR A 58 1.21 -2.32 -2.04
C THR A 58 1.66 -2.10 -3.46
N ARG A 59 1.27 -0.98 -4.08
CA ARG A 59 1.65 -0.65 -5.46
C ARG A 59 3.07 -0.15 -5.60
N TYR A 60 3.58 0.61 -4.65
CA TYR A 60 4.89 1.22 -4.78
C TYR A 60 5.86 0.63 -3.75
N PRO A 61 7.00 0.07 -4.19
CA PRO A 61 7.96 -0.49 -3.26
C PRO A 61 8.57 0.60 -2.35
N GLY A 62 8.95 0.20 -1.14
CA GLY A 62 9.63 1.06 -0.18
C GLY A 62 8.68 1.80 0.77
N LYS A 63 9.12 2.97 1.26
CA LYS A 63 8.43 3.74 2.32
C LYS A 63 7.75 5.02 1.81
N GLY A 64 7.43 5.08 0.51
CA GLY A 64 6.79 6.25 -0.11
C GLY A 64 5.44 6.60 0.53
N PHE A 65 4.66 5.59 0.94
CA PHE A 65 3.39 5.79 1.66
C PHE A 65 3.59 6.56 2.98
N TYR A 66 4.68 6.31 3.70
CA TYR A 66 4.94 6.94 4.99
C TYR A 66 5.42 8.39 4.81
N GLU A 67 6.23 8.63 3.78
CA GLU A 67 6.63 9.98 3.38
C GLU A 67 5.40 10.80 2.96
N TYR A 68 4.48 10.19 2.21
CA TYR A 68 3.19 10.79 1.86
C TYR A 68 2.39 11.16 3.10
N HIS A 69 2.22 10.23 4.04
CA HIS A 69 1.50 10.48 5.28
C HIS A 69 2.08 11.65 6.08
N LYS A 70 3.41 11.71 6.25
CA LYS A 70 4.06 12.80 7.00
C LYS A 70 3.77 14.17 6.40
N ARG A 71 3.90 14.31 5.08
CA ARG A 71 3.65 15.58 4.40
C ARG A 71 2.17 15.94 4.41
N PHE A 72 1.31 14.98 4.09
CA PHE A 72 -0.14 15.17 4.10
C PHE A 72 -0.66 15.60 5.48
N SER A 73 -0.24 14.92 6.54
CA SER A 73 -0.66 15.26 7.92
C SER A 73 -0.11 16.59 8.39
N LEU A 74 1.12 16.95 7.99
CA LEU A 74 1.69 18.27 8.27
C LEU A 74 0.90 19.38 7.56
N ASP A 75 0.59 19.21 6.27
CA ASP A 75 -0.20 20.17 5.50
C ASP A 75 -1.61 20.30 6.09
N ALA A 76 -2.25 19.18 6.44
CA ALA A 76 -3.56 19.18 7.07
C ALA A 76 -3.55 19.93 8.42
N ALA A 77 -2.54 19.70 9.26
CA ALA A 77 -2.37 20.41 10.51
C ALA A 77 -2.12 21.92 10.29
N ALA A 78 -1.34 22.29 9.27
CA ALA A 78 -1.09 23.69 8.93
C ALA A 78 -2.36 24.40 8.44
N HIS A 79 -3.13 23.78 7.55
CA HIS A 79 -4.41 24.32 7.07
C HIS A 79 -5.42 24.52 8.20
N THR A 80 -5.51 23.57 9.13
CA THR A 80 -6.37 23.72 10.30
C THR A 80 -5.89 24.86 11.21
N ARG A 81 -4.57 24.97 11.43
CA ARG A 81 -4.00 25.98 12.34
C ARG A 81 -4.07 27.41 11.80
N PHE A 82 -3.71 27.63 10.54
CA PHE A 82 -3.52 28.97 9.99
C PHE A 82 -4.70 29.46 9.15
N ASN A 83 -5.45 28.54 8.53
CA ASN A 83 -6.56 28.89 7.63
C ASN A 83 -7.92 28.52 8.23
N ASN A 84 -7.95 27.80 9.37
CA ASN A 84 -9.16 27.25 9.98
C ASN A 84 -9.95 26.36 9.00
N ILE A 85 -9.23 25.64 8.12
CA ILE A 85 -9.82 24.72 7.14
C ILE A 85 -9.59 23.29 7.63
N ALA A 86 -10.68 22.55 7.79
CA ALA A 86 -10.62 21.10 7.99
C ALA A 86 -10.35 20.44 6.63
N VAL A 87 -9.21 19.75 6.53
CA VAL A 87 -8.87 18.99 5.33
C VAL A 87 -9.68 17.70 5.31
N ASP A 88 -10.19 17.35 4.13
CA ASP A 88 -10.86 16.07 3.86
C ASP A 88 -9.82 14.99 3.53
N TRP A 89 -9.67 14.00 4.41
CA TRP A 89 -8.72 12.88 4.27
C TRP A 89 -9.22 11.80 3.31
N SER A 90 -10.49 11.84 2.87
CA SER A 90 -11.02 10.87 1.92
C SER A 90 -10.46 11.06 0.51
N SER A 91 -9.99 12.26 0.20
CA SER A 91 -9.47 12.63 -1.11
C SER A 91 -7.94 12.61 -1.13
N ARG A 92 -7.39 11.89 -2.11
CA ARG A 92 -5.93 11.83 -2.31
C ARG A 92 -5.42 13.15 -2.87
N ASN A 93 -4.43 13.75 -2.20
CA ASN A 93 -3.65 14.84 -2.77
C ASN A 93 -2.78 14.33 -3.93
N ASN A 94 -3.26 14.49 -5.16
CA ASN A 94 -2.58 14.02 -6.37
C ASN A 94 -1.25 14.73 -6.63
N THR A 95 -1.14 16.02 -6.34
CA THR A 95 0.12 16.76 -6.50
C THR A 95 1.19 16.20 -5.59
N LEU A 96 0.86 15.98 -4.32
CA LEU A 96 1.77 15.36 -3.35
C LEU A 96 2.13 13.94 -3.75
N PHE A 97 1.15 13.15 -4.18
CA PHE A 97 1.36 11.81 -4.67
C PHE A 97 2.34 11.78 -5.86
N CYS A 98 2.07 12.56 -6.90
CA CYS A 98 2.95 12.65 -8.07
C CYS A 98 4.36 13.10 -7.68
N ASN A 99 4.50 14.08 -6.79
CA ASN A 99 5.82 14.54 -6.35
C ASN A 99 6.64 13.46 -5.62
N ILE A 100 5.98 12.59 -4.85
CA ILE A 100 6.65 11.51 -4.12
C ILE A 100 6.95 10.32 -5.02
N PHE A 101 6.04 9.98 -5.93
CA PHE A 101 6.12 8.77 -6.75
C PHE A 101 6.55 9.00 -8.20
N ALA A 102 6.91 10.22 -8.61
CA ALA A 102 7.22 10.61 -10.00
C ALA A 102 8.17 9.66 -10.76
N ASN A 103 9.14 9.07 -10.07
CA ASN A 103 10.13 8.16 -10.65
C ASN A 103 10.04 6.73 -10.11
N THR A 104 8.94 6.38 -9.43
CA THR A 104 8.76 5.06 -8.84
C THR A 104 7.94 4.19 -9.77
N ARG A 105 8.49 3.05 -10.18
CA ARG A 105 7.73 2.06 -10.96
C ARG A 105 6.75 1.33 -10.04
N PRO A 106 5.46 1.27 -10.39
CA PRO A 106 4.51 0.47 -9.64
C PRO A 106 4.83 -1.02 -9.83
N ASN A 107 4.50 -1.81 -8.81
CA ASN A 107 4.49 -3.26 -8.87
C ASN A 107 3.45 -3.68 -9.92
N THR A 108 3.94 -4.35 -10.95
CA THR A 108 3.12 -4.91 -12.03
C THR A 108 3.22 -6.43 -12.01
N CYS A 109 2.15 -7.08 -12.46
CA CYS A 109 2.14 -8.50 -12.73
C CYS A 109 3.23 -8.82 -13.77
N ASN A 110 4.12 -9.76 -13.46
CA ASN A 110 5.22 -10.12 -14.34
C ASN A 110 4.75 -10.90 -15.59
N LEU A 111 3.51 -11.39 -15.58
CA LEU A 111 2.93 -12.15 -16.69
C LEU A 111 2.23 -11.24 -17.70
N CYS A 112 1.37 -10.32 -17.24
CA CYS A 112 0.54 -9.49 -18.11
C CYS A 112 0.78 -7.98 -17.99
N GLY A 113 1.67 -7.52 -17.10
CA GLY A 113 1.96 -6.11 -16.87
C GLY A 113 0.88 -5.33 -16.11
N SER A 114 -0.20 -5.98 -15.65
CA SER A 114 -1.29 -5.31 -14.92
C SER A 114 -0.84 -4.82 -13.53
N THR A 115 -1.34 -3.67 -13.09
CA THR A 115 -1.14 -3.13 -11.72
C THR A 115 -2.24 -3.54 -10.75
N PHE A 116 -3.26 -4.28 -11.19
CA PHE A 116 -4.45 -4.62 -10.38
C PHE A 116 -4.33 -5.95 -9.64
N HIS A 117 -3.33 -6.77 -9.96
CA HIS A 117 -3.11 -8.07 -9.33
C HIS A 117 -1.63 -8.41 -9.32
N THR A 118 -1.22 -9.26 -8.37
CA THR A 118 0.13 -9.86 -8.38
C THR A 118 0.16 -11.05 -9.34
N SER A 119 1.37 -11.46 -9.75
CA SER A 119 1.57 -12.59 -10.66
C SER A 119 0.85 -13.88 -10.21
N ASP A 120 0.69 -14.08 -8.90
CA ASP A 120 0.01 -15.25 -8.32
C ASP A 120 -1.47 -15.31 -8.70
N PHE A 121 -2.14 -14.16 -8.76
CA PHE A 121 -3.55 -14.03 -9.09
C PHE A 121 -3.79 -13.71 -10.57
N CYS A 122 -2.78 -13.88 -11.42
CA CYS A 122 -2.91 -13.61 -12.84
C CYS A 122 -3.67 -14.72 -13.55
N ASN A 123 -4.67 -14.36 -14.36
CA ASN A 123 -5.41 -15.34 -15.17
C ASN A 123 -4.51 -16.11 -16.17
N GLN A 124 -3.39 -15.52 -16.59
CA GLN A 124 -2.40 -16.20 -17.44
C GLN A 124 -1.59 -17.26 -16.67
N ASN A 125 -1.50 -17.15 -15.34
CA ASN A 125 -0.92 -18.19 -14.49
C ASN A 125 -1.77 -19.47 -14.52
N SER A 126 -3.10 -19.31 -14.52
CA SER A 126 -4.08 -20.39 -14.64
C SER A 126 -3.95 -21.18 -15.95
N GLN A 127 -3.55 -20.53 -17.05
CA GLN A 127 -3.39 -21.18 -18.35
C GLN A 127 -2.14 -22.07 -18.42
N LYS A 128 -1.03 -21.69 -17.78
CA LYS A 128 0.18 -22.54 -17.72
C LYS A 128 -0.06 -23.85 -16.96
N ASN A 129 -0.91 -23.84 -15.93
CA ASN A 129 -1.28 -25.07 -15.20
C ASN A 129 -2.24 -25.96 -16.00
N ARG A 130 -3.02 -25.42 -16.94
CA ARG A 130 -3.88 -26.22 -17.81
C ARG A 130 -3.10 -26.94 -18.92
N VAL A 131 -2.07 -26.31 -19.49
CA VAL A 131 -1.26 -26.93 -20.56
C VAL A 131 -0.38 -28.09 -20.06
N ARG A 132 -0.14 -28.20 -18.75
CA ARG A 132 0.57 -29.38 -18.18
C ARG A 132 -0.31 -30.62 -18.01
N ASN A 133 -1.63 -30.48 -18.09
CA ASN A 133 -2.58 -31.60 -18.15
C ASN A 133 -3.11 -31.73 -19.58
N ASP A 134 -2.23 -31.75 -20.57
CA ASP A 134 -2.63 -32.18 -21.90
C ASP A 134 -2.87 -33.69 -21.83
N GLU A 135 -4.13 -34.04 -21.94
CA GLU A 135 -4.70 -35.37 -21.78
C GLU A 135 -4.08 -36.29 -22.83
N SER A 136 -3.11 -37.12 -22.43
CA SER A 136 -2.67 -38.22 -23.28
C SER A 136 -3.80 -39.25 -23.27
N VAL A 137 -4.76 -39.08 -24.16
CA VAL A 137 -5.78 -40.08 -24.48
C VAL A 137 -5.21 -41.05 -25.51
N ASP A 138 -5.54 -42.33 -25.38
CA ASP A 138 -5.21 -43.33 -26.40
C ASP A 138 -6.03 -43.12 -27.69
N THR A 139 -5.73 -43.89 -28.75
CA THR A 139 -6.45 -43.84 -30.04
C THR A 139 -7.95 -44.17 -29.90
N TYR A 140 -8.40 -44.62 -28.73
CA TYR A 140 -9.78 -44.95 -28.39
C TYR A 140 -10.40 -43.98 -27.38
N GLY A 141 -9.76 -42.83 -27.10
CA GLY A 141 -10.30 -41.78 -26.26
C GLY A 141 -10.32 -42.10 -24.76
N ARG A 142 -9.52 -43.06 -24.29
CA ARG A 142 -9.41 -43.39 -22.86
C ARG A 142 -8.25 -42.66 -22.21
N ASN A 143 -8.48 -42.17 -20.99
CA ASN A 143 -7.46 -41.51 -20.18
C ASN A 143 -6.36 -42.50 -19.81
N ARG A 144 -5.13 -42.24 -20.28
CA ARG A 144 -3.96 -43.03 -19.92
C ARG A 144 -3.59 -42.71 -18.48
N SER A 145 -3.56 -43.76 -17.66
CA SER A 145 -3.15 -43.66 -16.26
C SER A 145 -1.68 -44.04 -16.15
N PHE A 146 -0.89 -43.28 -15.39
CA PHE A 146 0.54 -43.56 -15.18
C PHE A 146 0.83 -43.75 -13.70
N HIS A 147 1.59 -44.79 -13.35
CA HIS A 147 2.13 -44.98 -12.00
C HIS A 147 3.66 -45.10 -12.07
N LEU A 148 4.36 -44.27 -11.28
CA LEU A 148 5.83 -44.20 -11.24
C LEU A 148 6.51 -44.05 -12.61
N GLY A 149 5.89 -43.27 -13.51
CA GLY A 149 6.44 -43.01 -14.84
C GLY A 149 6.24 -44.14 -15.86
N ARG A 150 5.43 -45.15 -15.53
CA ARG A 150 5.00 -46.22 -16.46
C ARG A 150 3.49 -46.16 -16.70
N GLU A 151 3.09 -46.30 -17.96
CA GLU A 151 1.68 -46.42 -18.38
C GLU A 151 1.12 -47.76 -17.86
N ILE A 152 -0.10 -47.74 -17.32
CA ILE A 152 -0.80 -48.90 -16.73
C ILE A 152 -2.01 -49.27 -17.58
#